data_AF-K7YVS9-F1
#
_entry.id   AF-K7YVS9-F1
#
_cell.length_a   1.000
_cell.length_b   1.000
_cell.length_c   1.000
_cell.angle_alpha   90.00
_cell.angle_beta   90.00
_cell.angle_gamma   90.00
#
_symmetry.space_group_name_H-M   'P 1'
#
loop_
_entity.id
_entity.type
_entity.pdbx_description
1 polymer ?
#
loop_
_entity_poly.entity_id
_entity_poly.type
_entity_poly.pdbx_seq_one_letter_code
_entity_poly.pdbx_strand_id
1 'polypeptide(L)'
;MSVFEKPLSEKKVALKKMSDKNMKFYLLSTIVRDYSSLELTVAVTKEAKSFSKSLLEMVKGYEKDWNYGNAIHHGNLVLGRVALYEGNLKAAKEYLILATKTSGSPQLHSFGPNMTLAKELLEKGEKSAVLSYLDACLLFWTTRRAKGIVDAWKSSIDRGEVPDFGANLEF
;
A
#
# COMPACT_ATOMS: atom_id res chain seq x y z
N MET A 1 9.13 24.24 4.74
CA MET A 1 8.99 22.80 4.42
C MET A 1 7.62 22.35 4.89
N SER A 2 6.85 21.70 4.02
CA SER A 2 5.49 21.27 4.35
C SER A 2 5.53 20.18 5.43
N VAL A 3 4.51 20.09 6.29
CA VAL A 3 4.45 19.02 7.31
C VAL A 3 4.47 17.62 6.69
N PHE A 4 3.99 17.48 5.45
CA PHE A 4 3.97 16.24 4.69
C PHE A 4 5.36 15.80 4.18
N GLU A 5 6.35 16.68 4.19
CA GLU A 5 7.73 16.40 3.72
C GLU A 5 8.70 16.15 4.87
N LYS A 6 8.26 16.42 6.11
CA LYS A 6 9.09 16.25 7.31
C LYS A 6 9.43 14.78 7.59
N PRO A 7 10.47 14.51 8.39
CA PRO A 7 10.75 13.17 8.88
C PRO A 7 9.53 12.53 9.57
N LEU A 8 9.42 11.19 9.49
CA LEU A 8 8.30 10.43 10.06
C LEU A 8 8.09 10.74 11.55
N SER A 9 9.17 10.95 12.32
CA SER A 9 9.09 11.35 13.73
C SER A 9 8.33 12.67 13.92
N GLU A 10 8.65 13.70 13.14
CA GLU A 10 7.97 15.00 13.19
C GLU A 10 6.53 14.94 12.69
N LYS A 11 6.26 14.17 11.63
CA LYS A 11 4.89 13.93 11.13
C LYS A 11 4.00 13.34 12.23
N LYS A 12 4.51 12.33 12.96
CA LYS A 12 3.79 11.72 14.09
C LYS A 12 3.49 12.72 15.21
N VAL A 13 4.42 13.62 15.53
CA VAL A 13 4.18 14.68 16.53
C VAL A 13 3.12 15.67 16.03
N ALA A 14 3.20 16.09 14.77
CA ALA A 14 2.24 17.02 14.18
C ALA A 14 0.83 16.42 14.14
N LEU A 15 0.69 15.14 13.77
CA LEU A 15 -0.58 14.43 13.73
C LEU A 15 -1.31 14.44 15.08
N LYS A 16 -0.58 14.29 16.19
CA LYS A 16 -1.15 14.32 17.55
C LYS A 16 -1.76 15.67 17.92
N LYS A 17 -1.20 16.76 17.40
CA LYS A 17 -1.64 18.14 17.67
C LYS A 17 -2.67 18.65 16.66
N MET A 18 -2.95 17.88 15.60
CA MET A 18 -3.77 18.32 14.48
C MET A 18 -5.26 18.26 14.80
N SER A 19 -5.91 19.43 14.82
CA SER A 19 -7.36 19.58 15.02
C SER A 19 -8.15 19.50 13.72
N ASP A 20 -7.60 20.03 12.62
CA ASP A 20 -8.24 19.97 11.31
C ASP A 20 -8.32 18.52 10.79
N LYS A 21 -9.54 18.05 10.53
CA LYS A 21 -9.79 16.64 10.16
C LYS A 21 -9.21 16.31 8.78
N ASN A 22 -9.29 17.22 7.81
CA ASN A 22 -8.82 16.97 6.45
C ASN A 22 -7.30 16.91 6.39
N MET A 23 -6.62 17.86 7.03
CA MET A 23 -5.17 17.83 7.19
C MET A 23 -4.71 16.59 7.96
N LYS A 24 -5.47 16.17 8.97
CA LYS A 24 -5.19 14.93 9.72
C LYS A 24 -5.32 13.69 8.83
N PHE A 25 -6.33 13.62 7.97
CA PHE A 25 -6.50 12.53 6.99
C PHE A 25 -5.29 12.46 6.05
N TYR A 26 -4.91 13.58 5.43
CA TYR A 26 -3.78 13.60 4.51
C TYR A 26 -2.46 13.25 5.21
N LEU A 27 -2.22 13.79 6.41
CA LEU A 27 -0.99 13.53 7.14
C LEU A 27 -0.91 12.07 7.58
N LEU A 28 -2.03 11.50 8.03
CA LEU A 28 -2.11 10.08 8.36
C LEU A 28 -1.87 9.21 7.13
N SER A 29 -2.44 9.57 5.97
CA SER A 29 -2.18 8.88 4.71
C SER A 29 -0.71 8.94 4.30
N THR A 30 -0.04 10.08 4.49
CA THR A 30 1.40 10.21 4.26
C THR A 30 2.21 9.33 5.21
N ILE A 31 1.88 9.34 6.50
CA ILE A 31 2.54 8.49 7.52
C ILE A 31 2.43 7.02 7.15
N VAL A 32 1.23 6.54 6.78
CA VAL A 32 1.02 5.14 6.40
C VAL A 32 1.78 4.78 5.12
N ARG A 33 1.78 5.67 4.12
CA ARG A 33 2.62 5.49 2.92
C ARG A 33 4.09 5.36 3.30
N ASP A 34 4.63 6.20 4.19
CA ASP A 34 6.03 6.11 4.59
C ASP A 34 6.35 4.74 5.25
N TYR A 35 5.40 4.11 5.96
CA TYR A 35 5.58 2.75 6.50
C TYR A 35 5.60 1.65 5.42
N SER A 36 5.17 1.92 4.18
CA SER A 36 5.16 0.91 3.10
C SER A 36 6.57 0.45 2.70
N SER A 37 7.58 1.32 2.87
CA SER A 37 8.97 1.08 2.46
C SER A 37 9.94 0.87 3.63
N LEU A 38 9.50 1.04 4.87
CA LEU A 38 10.37 0.82 6.03
C LEU A 38 10.66 -0.66 6.26
N GLU A 39 11.85 -0.91 6.80
CA GLU A 39 12.21 -2.20 7.40
C GLU A 39 11.32 -2.48 8.61
N LEU A 40 10.78 -3.69 8.68
CA LEU A 40 9.91 -4.09 9.76
C LEU A 40 10.71 -4.60 10.95
N THR A 41 10.49 -3.94 12.09
CA THR A 41 10.91 -4.38 13.42
C THR A 41 9.68 -4.47 14.32
N VAL A 42 9.79 -5.12 15.48
CA VAL A 42 8.68 -5.20 16.46
C VAL A 42 8.12 -3.81 16.82
N ALA A 43 8.98 -2.79 16.93
CA ALA A 43 8.53 -1.43 17.21
C ALA A 43 7.81 -0.79 16.02
N VAL A 44 8.37 -0.94 14.81
CA VAL A 44 7.80 -0.39 13.57
C VAL A 44 6.45 -1.03 13.24
N THR A 45 6.32 -2.35 13.38
CA THR A 45 5.07 -3.06 13.07
C THR A 45 3.93 -2.63 13.96
N LYS A 46 4.18 -2.40 15.25
CA LYS A 46 3.17 -1.89 16.19
C LYS A 46 2.64 -0.53 15.76
N GLU A 47 3.51 0.40 15.42
CA GLU A 47 3.11 1.73 14.94
C GLU A 47 2.39 1.65 13.59
N ALA A 48 2.98 0.94 12.61
CA ALA A 48 2.45 0.77 11.26
C ALA A 48 1.03 0.19 11.29
N LYS A 49 0.80 -0.85 12.10
CA LYS A 49 -0.52 -1.47 12.31
C LYS A 49 -1.52 -0.49 12.90
N SER A 50 -1.11 0.30 13.90
CA SER A 50 -1.98 1.29 14.53
C SER A 50 -2.39 2.38 13.55
N PHE A 51 -1.43 3.01 12.86
CA PHE A 51 -1.72 4.09 11.91
C PHE A 51 -2.54 3.61 10.72
N SER A 52 -2.23 2.42 10.19
CA SER A 52 -2.99 1.86 9.05
C SER A 52 -4.44 1.56 9.43
N LYS A 53 -4.70 1.00 10.62
CA LYS A 53 -6.07 0.83 11.13
C LYS A 53 -6.79 2.16 11.30
N SER A 54 -6.13 3.16 11.87
CA SER A 54 -6.72 4.50 12.00
C SER A 54 -7.04 5.13 10.64
N LEU A 55 -6.19 4.92 9.63
CA LEU A 55 -6.43 5.43 8.28
C LEU A 55 -7.64 4.74 7.62
N LEU A 56 -7.71 3.41 7.70
CA LEU A 56 -8.84 2.65 7.17
C LEU A 56 -10.17 2.90 7.90
N GLU A 57 -10.13 3.33 9.16
CA GLU A 57 -11.33 3.82 9.85
C GLU A 57 -11.71 5.21 9.36
N MET A 58 -10.73 6.12 9.28
CA MET A 58 -10.95 7.51 8.90
C MET A 58 -11.45 7.64 7.46
N VAL A 59 -10.92 6.84 6.54
CA VAL A 59 -11.21 6.92 5.10
C VAL A 59 -12.69 6.71 4.75
N LYS A 60 -13.47 6.04 5.62
CA LYS A 60 -14.93 5.89 5.47
C LYS A 60 -15.67 7.23 5.36
N GLY A 61 -15.11 8.30 5.95
CA GLY A 61 -15.67 9.66 5.84
C GLY A 61 -15.20 10.45 4.61
N TYR A 62 -14.38 9.85 3.74
CA TYR A 62 -13.66 10.53 2.65
C TYR A 62 -13.92 9.89 1.27
N GLU A 63 -15.06 9.23 1.06
CA GLU A 63 -15.37 8.49 -0.18
C GLU A 63 -15.23 9.30 -1.48
N LYS A 64 -15.44 10.62 -1.40
CA LYS A 64 -15.34 11.56 -2.55
C LYS A 64 -13.98 12.27 -2.64
N ASP A 65 -13.07 12.01 -1.70
CA ASP A 65 -11.77 12.64 -1.65
C ASP A 65 -10.82 12.03 -2.70
N TRP A 66 -10.00 12.86 -3.34
CA TRP A 66 -9.05 12.42 -4.36
C TRP A 66 -8.04 11.38 -3.85
N ASN A 67 -7.76 11.39 -2.54
CA ASN A 67 -6.82 10.51 -1.87
C ASN A 67 -7.47 9.25 -1.27
N TYR A 68 -8.79 9.10 -1.40
CA TYR A 68 -9.54 7.95 -0.89
C TYR A 68 -8.91 6.61 -1.27
N GLY A 69 -8.58 6.44 -2.54
CA GLY A 69 -8.01 5.17 -3.01
C GLY A 69 -6.59 4.90 -2.57
N ASN A 70 -5.75 5.93 -2.43
CA ASN A 70 -4.42 5.78 -1.84
C ASN A 70 -4.52 5.33 -0.39
N ALA A 71 -5.46 5.88 0.37
CA ALA A 71 -5.63 5.54 1.79
C ALA A 71 -6.07 4.08 1.98
N ILE A 72 -6.99 3.58 1.15
CA ILE A 72 -7.38 2.16 1.15
C ILE A 72 -6.21 1.27 0.75
N HIS A 73 -5.52 1.62 -0.35
CA HIS A 73 -4.43 0.83 -0.88
C HIS A 73 -3.30 0.71 0.14
N HIS A 74 -2.73 1.83 0.58
CA HIS A 74 -1.59 1.83 1.51
C HIS A 74 -1.95 1.27 2.88
N GLY A 75 -3.15 1.56 3.41
CA GLY A 75 -3.59 1.03 4.69
C GLY A 75 -3.63 -0.50 4.71
N ASN A 76 -4.20 -1.11 3.67
CA ASN A 76 -4.23 -2.57 3.58
C ASN A 76 -2.85 -3.15 3.23
N LEU A 77 -2.09 -2.52 2.34
CA LEU A 77 -0.75 -2.96 1.98
C LEU A 77 0.15 -3.07 3.23
N VAL A 78 0.20 -2.03 4.06
CA VAL A 78 1.00 -2.02 5.29
C VAL A 78 0.50 -3.05 6.30
N LEU A 79 -0.81 -3.23 6.46
CA LEU A 79 -1.35 -4.29 7.32
C LEU A 79 -0.97 -5.68 6.83
N GLY A 80 -0.93 -5.90 5.52
CA GLY A 80 -0.46 -7.15 4.94
C GLY A 80 1.03 -7.40 5.18
N ARG A 81 1.87 -6.36 5.05
CA ARG A 81 3.31 -6.46 5.38
C ARG A 81 3.51 -6.81 6.86
N VAL A 82 2.77 -6.16 7.75
CA VAL A 82 2.79 -6.47 9.19
C VAL A 82 2.34 -7.90 9.46
N ALA A 83 1.23 -8.34 8.85
CA ALA A 83 0.75 -9.71 9.02
C ALA A 83 1.78 -10.75 8.54
N LEU A 84 2.46 -10.47 7.43
CA LEU A 84 3.52 -11.33 6.90
C LEU A 84 4.70 -11.43 7.86
N TYR A 85 5.15 -10.30 8.42
CA TYR A 85 6.20 -10.25 9.44
C TYR A 85 5.83 -11.03 10.70
N GLU A 86 4.56 -10.94 11.12
CA GLU A 86 4.00 -11.71 12.25
C GLU A 86 3.80 -13.21 11.92
N GLY A 87 4.19 -13.67 10.73
CA GLY A 87 4.06 -15.07 10.28
C GLY A 87 2.65 -15.45 9.82
N ASN A 88 1.72 -14.51 9.73
CA ASN A 88 0.35 -14.75 9.30
C ASN A 88 0.21 -14.57 7.78
N LEU A 89 0.69 -15.58 7.05
CA LEU A 89 0.68 -15.62 5.59
C LEU A 89 -0.73 -15.52 4.99
N LYS A 90 -1.73 -16.11 5.65
CA LYS A 90 -3.13 -16.04 5.23
C LYS A 90 -3.63 -14.60 5.25
N ALA A 91 -3.46 -13.91 6.37
CA ALA A 91 -3.90 -12.52 6.50
C ALA A 91 -3.12 -11.58 5.56
N ALA A 92 -1.83 -11.83 5.34
CA ALA A 92 -1.04 -11.05 4.38
C ALA A 92 -1.65 -11.08 2.97
N LYS A 93 -2.06 -12.26 2.50
CA LYS A 93 -2.74 -12.44 1.21
C LYS A 93 -4.11 -11.76 1.16
N GLU A 94 -4.89 -11.88 2.23
CA GLU A 94 -6.19 -11.22 2.34
C GLU A 94 -6.04 -9.70 2.24
N TYR A 95 -5.08 -9.12 2.97
CA TYR A 95 -4.78 -7.70 2.90
C TYR A 95 -4.28 -7.24 1.53
N LEU A 96 -3.48 -8.06 0.82
CA LEU A 96 -3.07 -7.75 -0.54
C LEU A 96 -4.30 -7.55 -1.46
N ILE A 97 -5.30 -8.43 -1.37
CA ILE A 97 -6.55 -8.28 -2.13
C ILE A 97 -7.39 -7.11 -1.65
N LEU A 98 -7.44 -6.86 -0.34
CA LEU A 98 -8.16 -5.69 0.19
C LEU A 98 -7.55 -4.36 -0.29
N ALA A 99 -6.24 -4.31 -0.55
CA ALA A 99 -5.59 -3.13 -1.12
C ALA A 99 -6.11 -2.75 -2.51
N THR A 100 -6.73 -3.70 -3.25
CA THR A 100 -7.36 -3.42 -4.55
C THR A 100 -8.83 -3.03 -4.46
N LYS A 101 -9.44 -3.06 -3.27
CA LYS A 101 -10.86 -2.72 -3.05
C LYS A 101 -11.09 -1.22 -2.98
N THR A 102 -10.68 -0.53 -4.05
CA THR A 102 -10.79 0.91 -4.21
C THR A 102 -11.21 1.29 -5.63
N SER A 103 -11.84 2.46 -5.79
CA SER A 103 -12.06 3.12 -7.08
C SER A 103 -10.77 3.68 -7.71
N GLY A 104 -9.66 3.64 -6.98
CA GLY A 104 -8.37 4.17 -7.39
C GLY A 104 -8.18 5.64 -6.99
N SER A 105 -7.17 6.26 -7.56
CA SER A 105 -6.75 7.65 -7.33
C SER A 105 -5.97 8.13 -8.55
N PRO A 106 -5.73 9.45 -8.72
CA PRO A 106 -4.87 9.94 -9.80
C PRO A 106 -3.50 9.25 -9.85
N GLN A 107 -2.90 8.95 -8.70
CA GLN A 107 -1.63 8.24 -8.60
C GLN A 107 -1.76 6.76 -9.01
N LEU A 108 -2.76 6.04 -8.48
CA LEU A 108 -2.99 4.62 -8.81
C LEU A 108 -3.35 4.43 -10.29
N HIS A 109 -4.05 5.38 -10.90
CA HIS A 109 -4.40 5.34 -12.33
C HIS A 109 -3.18 5.62 -13.23
N SER A 110 -2.23 6.42 -12.75
CA SER A 110 -1.07 6.86 -13.54
C SER A 110 0.15 5.95 -13.33
N PHE A 111 0.68 5.94 -12.11
CA PHE A 111 1.92 5.24 -11.73
C PHE A 111 1.67 3.77 -11.36
N GLY A 112 0.44 3.46 -10.94
CA GLY A 112 0.06 2.13 -10.51
C GLY A 112 0.19 1.93 -8.99
N PRO A 113 -0.06 0.71 -8.53
CA PRO A 113 -0.04 0.37 -7.11
C PRO A 113 1.39 0.13 -6.62
N ASN A 114 1.60 0.28 -5.31
CA ASN A 114 2.82 -0.18 -4.66
C ASN A 114 2.85 -1.73 -4.60
N MET A 115 4.01 -2.31 -4.88
CA MET A 115 4.26 -3.75 -5.07
C MET A 115 5.05 -4.40 -3.94
N THR A 116 5.37 -3.66 -2.86
CA THR A 116 6.23 -4.15 -1.77
C THR A 116 5.70 -5.44 -1.14
N LEU A 117 4.42 -5.48 -0.76
CA LEU A 117 3.81 -6.69 -0.20
C LEU A 117 3.75 -7.83 -1.22
N ALA A 118 3.49 -7.52 -2.50
CA ALA A 118 3.47 -8.54 -3.56
C ALA A 118 4.85 -9.18 -3.72
N LYS A 119 5.92 -8.39 -3.72
CA LYS A 119 7.30 -8.87 -3.74
C LYS A 119 7.60 -9.76 -2.53
N GLU A 120 7.30 -9.29 -1.33
CA GLU A 120 7.54 -10.05 -0.09
C GLU A 120 6.76 -11.39 -0.07
N LEU A 121 5.54 -11.42 -0.64
CA LEU A 121 4.77 -12.66 -0.79
C LEU A 121 5.35 -13.62 -1.85
N LEU A 122 5.86 -13.12 -2.97
CA LEU A 122 6.57 -13.95 -3.95
C LEU A 122 7.83 -14.60 -3.36
N GLU A 123 8.56 -13.88 -2.50
CA GLU A 123 9.72 -14.41 -1.76
C GLU A 123 9.34 -15.52 -0.77
N LYS A 124 8.06 -15.62 -0.40
CA LYS A 124 7.48 -16.74 0.37
C LYS A 124 6.83 -17.81 -0.50
N GLY A 125 6.91 -17.70 -1.82
CA GLY A 125 6.34 -18.66 -2.77
C GLY A 125 4.85 -18.45 -3.08
N GLU A 126 4.23 -17.35 -2.64
CA GLU A 126 2.79 -17.10 -2.77
C GLU A 126 2.39 -16.53 -4.13
N LYS A 127 2.71 -17.27 -5.20
CA LYS A 127 2.47 -16.85 -6.60
C LYS A 127 1.01 -16.56 -6.90
N SER A 128 0.11 -17.48 -6.54
CA SER A 128 -1.32 -17.38 -6.90
C SER A 128 -1.96 -16.11 -6.35
N ALA A 129 -1.64 -15.74 -5.11
CA ALA A 129 -2.16 -14.53 -4.49
C ALA A 129 -1.69 -13.26 -5.22
N VAL A 130 -0.43 -13.25 -5.65
CA VAL A 130 0.16 -12.11 -6.34
C VAL A 130 -0.39 -11.99 -7.77
N LEU A 131 -0.59 -13.10 -8.48
CA LEU A 131 -1.27 -13.09 -9.78
C LEU A 131 -2.69 -12.54 -9.69
N SER A 132 -3.47 -12.96 -8.68
CA SER A 132 -4.82 -12.42 -8.44
C SER A 132 -4.81 -10.93 -8.11
N TYR A 133 -3.81 -10.47 -7.35
CA TYR A 133 -3.62 -9.05 -7.07
C TYR A 133 -3.33 -8.24 -8.34
N LEU A 134 -2.42 -8.72 -9.19
CA LEU A 134 -2.08 -8.07 -10.46
C LEU A 134 -3.30 -7.92 -11.37
N ASP A 135 -4.12 -8.96 -11.48
CA ASP A 135 -5.37 -8.90 -12.24
C ASP A 135 -6.36 -7.88 -11.65
N ALA A 136 -6.48 -7.83 -10.33
CA ALA A 136 -7.35 -6.88 -9.65
C ALA A 136 -6.84 -5.43 -9.76
N CYS A 137 -5.54 -5.20 -9.85
CA CYS A 137 -4.98 -3.86 -10.08
C CYS A 137 -5.36 -3.29 -11.45
N LEU A 138 -5.57 -4.14 -12.47
CA LEU A 138 -6.00 -3.70 -13.80
C LEU A 138 -7.43 -3.14 -13.83
N LEU A 139 -8.20 -3.22 -12.73
CA LEU A 139 -9.49 -2.54 -12.60
C LEU A 139 -9.35 -1.01 -12.49
N PHE A 140 -8.22 -0.53 -11.96
CA PHE A 140 -7.94 0.91 -11.82
C PHE A 140 -6.70 1.36 -12.59
N TRP A 141 -5.73 0.46 -12.87
CA TRP A 141 -4.53 0.78 -13.63
C TRP A 141 -4.66 0.26 -15.08
N THR A 142 -5.48 0.95 -15.88
CA THR A 142 -6.08 0.40 -17.11
C THR A 142 -5.33 0.74 -18.41
N THR A 143 -4.29 1.58 -18.35
CA THR A 143 -3.58 2.04 -19.55
C THR A 143 -2.93 0.87 -20.31
N ARG A 144 -2.71 1.02 -21.63
CA ARG A 144 -2.02 -0.01 -22.43
C ARG A 144 -0.63 -0.31 -21.87
N ARG A 145 0.05 0.72 -21.37
CA ARG A 145 1.35 0.59 -20.70
C ARG A 145 1.24 -0.26 -19.44
N ALA A 146 0.26 0.02 -18.57
CA ALA A 146 0.02 -0.74 -17.35
C ALA A 146 -0.21 -2.24 -17.64
N LYS A 147 -1.06 -2.55 -18.64
CA LYS A 147 -1.32 -3.92 -19.06
C LYS A 147 -0.04 -4.65 -19.50
N GLY A 148 0.77 -4.02 -20.37
CA GLY A 148 2.03 -4.61 -20.81
C GLY A 148 3.04 -4.82 -19.67
N ILE A 149 3.08 -3.93 -18.68
CA ILE A 149 3.90 -4.10 -17.46
C ILE A 149 3.40 -5.30 -16.65
N VAL A 150 2.09 -5.37 -16.40
CA VAL A 150 1.48 -6.48 -15.64
C VAL A 150 1.69 -7.82 -16.35
N ASP A 151 1.53 -7.90 -17.67
CA ASP A 151 1.75 -9.12 -18.44
C ASP A 151 3.21 -9.62 -18.34
N ALA A 152 4.16 -8.69 -18.37
CA ALA A 152 5.58 -9.01 -18.19
C ALA A 152 5.88 -9.53 -16.76
N TRP A 153 5.27 -8.91 -15.74
CA TRP A 153 5.39 -9.37 -14.36
C TRP A 153 4.76 -10.75 -14.16
N LYS A 154 3.54 -11.00 -14.67
CA LYS A 154 2.87 -12.31 -14.62
C LYS A 154 3.73 -13.38 -15.28
N SER A 155 4.26 -13.10 -16.48
CA SER A 155 5.15 -14.03 -17.20
C SER A 155 6.39 -14.42 -16.39
N SER A 156 6.96 -13.49 -15.61
CA SER A 156 8.13 -13.75 -14.76
C SER A 156 7.76 -14.60 -13.54
N ILE A 157 6.60 -14.32 -12.92
CA ILE A 157 6.07 -15.13 -11.81
C ILE A 157 5.80 -16.57 -12.24
N ASP A 158 5.27 -16.77 -13.45
CA ASP A 158 4.99 -18.09 -14.02
C ASP A 158 6.28 -18.90 -14.21
N ARG A 159 7.39 -18.25 -14.59
CA ARG A 159 8.74 -18.86 -14.64
C ARG A 159 9.36 -19.10 -13.26
N GLY A 160 8.73 -18.62 -12.19
CA GLY A 160 9.24 -18.72 -10.82
C GLY A 160 10.25 -17.65 -10.44
N GLU A 161 10.29 -16.56 -11.19
CA GLU A 161 11.10 -15.39 -10.90
C GLU A 161 10.30 -14.37 -10.06
N VAL A 162 11.00 -13.57 -9.27
CA VAL A 162 10.43 -12.34 -8.69
C VAL A 162 10.62 -11.23 -9.73
N PRO A 163 9.55 -10.60 -10.24
CA PRO A 163 9.68 -9.53 -11.22
C PRO A 163 10.45 -8.33 -10.65
N ASP A 164 11.16 -7.62 -11.52
CA ASP A 164 11.59 -6.26 -11.20
C ASP A 164 10.39 -5.32 -11.24
N PHE A 165 9.93 -4.92 -10.06
CA PHE A 165 8.82 -3.98 -9.90
C PHE A 165 9.27 -2.51 -10.05
N GLY A 166 10.58 -2.23 -10.11
CA GLY A 166 11.14 -0.89 -10.28
C GLY A 166 10.52 0.15 -9.34
N ALA A 167 10.06 1.26 -9.92
CA ALA A 167 9.50 2.39 -9.17
C ALA A 167 8.26 2.02 -8.32
N ASN A 168 7.56 0.92 -8.63
CA ASN A 168 6.42 0.45 -7.84
C ASN A 168 6.80 -0.07 -6.45
N LEU A 169 8.08 0.00 -6.05
CA LEU A 169 8.55 -0.29 -4.69
C LEU A 169 8.77 0.97 -3.84
N GLU A 170 8.80 2.18 -4.43
CA GLU A 170 9.36 3.37 -3.78
C GLU A 170 8.37 4.51 -3.47
N PHE A 171 7.13 4.47 -3.98
CA PHE A 171 6.14 5.54 -3.80
C PHE A 171 5.03 5.24 -2.79
#